data_AF-A0A8T4A513-F1
#
_entry.id   AF-A0A8T4A513-F1
#
_cell.length_a   1.000
_cell.length_b   1.000
_cell.length_c   1.000
_cell.angle_alpha   90.00
_cell.angle_beta   90.00
_cell.angle_gamma   90.00
#
_symmetry.space_group_name_H-M   'P 1'
#
loop_
_entity.id
_entity.type
_entity.pdbx_description
1 polymer ?
#
loop_
_entity_poly.entity_id
_entity_poly.type
_entity_poly.pdbx_seq_one_letter_code
_entity_poly.pdbx_strand_id
1 'polypeptide(L)'
;MKGFTLAVDTVVIIVVAGVVLLVILAFFKGSGSQGASQANLQQERTTICREYVQMDLNCDGTADDSSAAGKLKETRKKVVDICAKLGGYASCDDEKKGVVSGCVHDCCGFLCMGE
;
A
#
# COMPACT_ATOMS: atom_id res chain seq x y z
N MET A 1 -24.12 -11.79 56.97
CA MET A 1 -24.16 -11.82 55.49
C MET A 1 -23.72 -10.47 54.90
N LYS A 2 -22.53 -9.95 55.25
CA LYS A 2 -22.00 -8.67 54.72
C LYS A 2 -20.72 -8.83 53.88
N GLY A 3 -19.96 -9.91 54.09
CA GLY A 3 -18.79 -10.24 53.28
C GLY A 3 -19.12 -10.83 51.91
N PHE A 4 -20.31 -11.42 51.74
CA PHE A 4 -20.72 -12.03 50.48
C PHE A 4 -21.03 -10.99 49.39
N THR A 5 -21.63 -9.86 49.76
CA THR A 5 -21.97 -8.79 48.81
C THR A 5 -20.72 -8.08 48.26
N LEU A 6 -19.71 -7.85 49.12
CA LEU A 6 -18.45 -7.22 48.70
C LEU A 6 -17.62 -8.10 47.76
N ALA A 7 -17.57 -9.41 48.03
CA ALA A 7 -16.83 -10.35 47.21
C ALA A 7 -17.46 -10.47 45.80
N VAL A 8 -18.79 -10.51 45.73
CA VAL A 8 -19.51 -10.59 44.45
C VAL A 8 -19.32 -9.32 43.63
N ASP A 9 -19.43 -8.13 44.22
CA ASP A 9 -19.17 -6.87 43.50
C ASP A 9 -17.74 -6.79 42.96
N THR A 10 -16.76 -7.22 43.76
CA THR A 10 -15.35 -7.20 43.34
C THR A 10 -15.11 -8.14 42.15
N VAL A 11 -15.72 -9.33 42.16
CA VAL A 11 -15.60 -10.28 41.05
C VAL A 11 -16.24 -9.74 39.78
N VAL A 12 -17.41 -9.10 39.89
CA VAL A 12 -18.10 -8.50 38.74
C VAL A 12 -17.24 -7.38 38.12
N ILE A 13 -16.64 -6.51 38.94
CA ILE A 13 -15.75 -5.44 38.46
C ILE A 13 -14.54 -6.00 37.71
N ILE A 14 -13.92 -7.07 38.23
CA ILE A 14 -12.76 -7.71 37.59
C ILE A 14 -13.14 -8.31 36.24
N VAL A 15 -14.29 -8.97 36.15
CA VAL A 15 -14.78 -9.55 34.89
C VAL A 15 -15.06 -8.45 33.86
N VAL A 16 -15.75 -7.37 34.27
CA VAL A 16 -16.04 -6.23 33.39
C VAL A 16 -14.75 -5.57 32.92
N ALA A 17 -13.78 -5.34 33.81
CA ALA A 17 -12.48 -4.79 33.46
C ALA A 17 -11.73 -5.69 32.47
N GLY A 18 -11.77 -7.01 32.67
CA GLY A 18 -11.18 -7.98 31.75
C GLY A 18 -11.82 -7.95 30.36
N VAL A 19 -13.15 -7.87 30.29
CA VAL A 19 -13.88 -7.76 29.01
C VAL A 19 -13.52 -6.47 28.28
N VAL A 20 -13.49 -5.34 28.98
CA VAL A 20 -13.08 -4.05 28.39
C VAL A 20 -11.65 -4.12 27.83
N LEU A 21 -10.74 -4.75 28.56
CA LEU A 21 -9.34 -4.90 28.13
C LEU A 21 -9.21 -5.77 26.87
N LEU A 22 -10.00 -6.84 26.76
CA LEU A 22 -10.06 -7.68 25.55
C LEU A 22 -10.61 -6.92 24.33
N VAL A 23 -11.65 -6.10 24.52
CA VAL A 23 -12.21 -5.26 23.45
C VAL A 23 -11.18 -4.25 22.96
N ILE A 24 -10.44 -3.61 23.87
CA ILE A 24 -9.38 -2.66 23.52
C ILE A 24 -8.27 -3.37 22.74
N LEU A 25 -7.80 -4.53 23.20
CA LEU A 25 -6.77 -5.31 22.49
C LEU A 25 -7.23 -5.74 21.09
N ALA A 26 -8.48 -6.17 20.93
CA ALA A 26 -9.04 -6.53 19.63
C ALA A 26 -9.11 -5.32 18.67
N PHE A 27 -9.48 -4.14 19.19
CA PHE A 27 -9.57 -2.90 18.42
C PHE A 27 -8.20 -2.46 17.88
N PHE A 28 -7.15 -2.52 18.71
CA PHE A 28 -5.79 -2.19 18.27
C PHE A 28 -5.23 -3.22 17.28
N LYS A 29 -5.58 -4.50 17.42
CA LYS A 29 -5.13 -5.55 16.50
C LYS A 29 -5.74 -5.42 15.10
N GLY A 30 -6.98 -4.95 15.01
CA GLY A 30 -7.68 -4.73 13.73
C GLY A 30 -7.25 -3.47 12.97
N SER A 31 -6.87 -2.41 13.69
CA SER A 31 -6.64 -1.09 13.09
C SER A 31 -5.20 -0.86 12.60
N GLY A 32 -4.21 -1.53 13.21
CA GLY A 32 -2.78 -1.31 12.91
C GLY A 32 -2.29 -1.93 11.59
N SER A 33 -2.95 -2.97 11.07
CA SER A 33 -2.44 -3.73 9.92
C SER A 33 -2.81 -3.15 8.56
N GLN A 34 -3.98 -2.54 8.42
CA GLN A 34 -4.45 -2.03 7.12
C GLN A 34 -3.75 -0.72 6.71
N GLY A 35 -3.57 0.22 7.64
CA GLY A 35 -2.90 1.50 7.35
C GLY A 35 -1.41 1.36 7.08
N ALA A 36 -0.71 0.47 7.81
CA ALA A 36 0.71 0.21 7.59
C ALA A 36 0.98 -0.45 6.23
N SER A 37 0.08 -1.33 5.77
CA SER A 37 0.23 -1.97 4.46
C SER A 37 0.09 -0.97 3.31
N GLN A 38 -0.85 -0.03 3.38
CA GLN A 38 -0.96 0.99 2.33
C GLN A 38 0.20 1.99 2.34
N ALA A 39 0.66 2.41 3.51
CA ALA A 39 1.80 3.33 3.63
C ALA A 39 3.08 2.71 3.01
N ASN A 40 3.33 1.43 3.28
CA ASN A 40 4.46 0.71 2.68
C ASN A 40 4.35 0.61 1.16
N LEU A 41 3.15 0.29 0.63
CA LEU A 41 2.93 0.21 -0.81
C LEU A 41 3.11 1.58 -1.50
N GLN A 42 2.69 2.68 -0.87
CA GLN A 42 2.92 4.03 -1.40
C GLN A 42 4.40 4.42 -1.39
N GLN A 43 5.13 4.05 -0.34
CA GLN A 43 6.58 4.29 -0.26
C GLN A 43 7.33 3.47 -1.31
N GLU A 44 6.93 2.22 -1.51
CA GLU A 44 7.47 1.32 -2.53
C GLU A 44 7.18 1.88 -3.94
N ARG A 45 5.94 2.32 -4.21
CA ARG A 45 5.57 3.02 -5.44
C ARG A 45 6.49 4.21 -5.71
N THR A 46 6.68 5.08 -4.72
CA THR A 46 7.52 6.28 -4.87
C THR A 46 8.96 5.94 -5.20
N THR A 47 9.51 4.88 -4.59
CA THR A 47 10.88 4.44 -4.81
C THR A 47 11.05 3.90 -6.23
N ILE A 48 10.15 3.02 -6.67
CA ILE A 48 10.18 2.42 -8.01
C ILE A 48 9.92 3.48 -9.09
N CYS A 49 8.97 4.38 -8.88
CA CYS A 49 8.70 5.48 -9.80
C CYS A 49 9.90 6.44 -9.92
N ARG A 50 10.62 6.71 -8.83
CA ARG A 50 11.83 7.53 -8.87
C ARG A 50 12.94 6.85 -9.68
N GLU A 51 13.11 5.55 -9.52
CA GLU A 51 14.03 4.75 -10.33
C GLU A 51 13.64 4.77 -11.81
N TYR A 52 12.33 4.66 -12.10
CA TYR A 52 11.79 4.73 -13.45
C TYR A 52 12.05 6.09 -14.12
N VAL A 53 11.72 7.20 -13.45
CA VAL A 53 11.88 8.56 -13.97
C VAL A 53 13.35 8.93 -14.22
N GLN A 54 14.29 8.34 -13.47
CA GLN A 54 15.71 8.48 -13.78
C GLN A 54 16.12 7.87 -15.13
N MET A 55 15.31 6.94 -15.65
CA MET A 55 15.54 6.27 -16.93
C MET A 55 14.63 6.80 -18.05
N ASP A 56 13.43 7.28 -17.71
CA ASP A 56 12.43 7.85 -18.62
C ASP A 56 11.73 9.04 -17.95
N LEU A 57 12.31 10.23 -18.12
CA LEU A 57 11.92 11.47 -17.42
C LEU A 57 10.50 11.93 -17.72
N ASN A 58 10.01 11.65 -18.93
CA ASN A 58 8.69 12.06 -19.39
C ASN A 58 7.62 11.00 -19.11
N CYS A 59 8.03 9.80 -18.67
CA CYS A 59 7.13 8.67 -18.50
C CYS A 59 6.36 8.29 -19.77
N ASP A 60 6.96 8.54 -20.94
CA ASP A 60 6.36 8.28 -22.25
C ASP A 60 6.27 6.77 -22.54
N GLY A 61 7.00 5.95 -21.80
CA GLY A 61 6.97 4.51 -21.97
C GLY A 61 7.58 4.06 -23.31
N THR A 62 8.28 4.93 -24.02
CA THR A 62 9.09 4.60 -25.18
C THR A 62 10.44 4.07 -24.71
N ALA A 63 10.49 2.76 -24.44
CA ALA A 63 11.76 2.07 -24.30
C ALA A 63 12.35 1.94 -25.71
N ASP A 64 13.14 2.91 -26.16
CA ASP A 64 13.97 2.75 -27.36
C ASP A 64 14.83 1.50 -27.17
N ASP A 65 14.87 0.62 -28.18
CA ASP A 65 15.48 -0.72 -28.18
C ASP A 65 17.03 -0.68 -28.12
N SER A 66 17.59 0.16 -27.25
CA SER A 66 19.00 0.18 -26.89
C SER A 66 19.21 -0.53 -25.57
N SER A 67 20.39 -1.12 -25.32
CA SER A 67 20.71 -2.04 -24.21
C SER A 67 20.31 -1.63 -22.76
N ALA A 68 19.87 -0.38 -22.53
CA ALA A 68 19.18 0.07 -21.32
C ALA A 68 17.72 -0.46 -21.21
N ALA A 69 17.14 -0.96 -22.30
CA ALA A 69 15.77 -1.42 -22.43
C ALA A 69 15.43 -2.63 -21.54
N GLY A 70 16.42 -3.45 -21.18
CA GLY A 70 16.20 -4.60 -20.28
C GLY A 70 15.80 -4.17 -18.87
N LYS A 71 16.60 -3.27 -18.26
CA LYS A 71 16.30 -2.70 -16.94
C LYS A 71 15.05 -1.85 -16.97
N LEU A 72 14.86 -1.06 -18.03
CA LEU A 72 13.68 -0.20 -18.16
C LEU A 72 12.39 -1.04 -18.29
N LYS A 73 12.41 -2.16 -19.03
CA LYS A 73 11.29 -3.12 -19.10
C LYS A 73 11.03 -3.78 -17.74
N GLU A 74 12.07 -4.13 -16.98
CA GLU A 74 11.91 -4.72 -15.65
C GLU A 74 11.33 -3.72 -14.64
N THR A 75 11.89 -2.52 -14.55
CA THR A 75 11.40 -1.47 -13.64
C THR A 75 9.99 -1.04 -14.01
N ARG A 76 9.66 -0.95 -15.31
CA ARG A 76 8.29 -0.75 -15.80
C ARG A 76 7.33 -1.82 -15.28
N LYS A 77 7.71 -3.09 -15.33
CA LYS A 77 6.89 -4.18 -14.81
C LYS A 77 6.67 -4.05 -13.30
N LYS A 78 7.69 -3.62 -12.54
CA LYS A 78 7.58 -3.33 -11.11
C LYS A 78 6.63 -2.17 -10.82
N VAL A 79 6.65 -1.11 -11.65
CA VAL A 79 5.66 -0.02 -11.57
C VAL A 79 4.25 -0.58 -11.75
N VAL A 80 3.98 -1.29 -12.85
CA VAL A 80 2.64 -1.85 -13.12
C VAL A 80 2.15 -2.72 -11.97
N ASP A 81 3.00 -3.59 -11.44
CA ASP A 81 2.67 -4.50 -10.33
C ASP A 81 2.34 -3.76 -9.03
N ILE A 82 3.13 -2.75 -8.64
CA ILE A 82 2.87 -1.98 -7.41
C ILE A 82 1.61 -1.11 -7.53
N CYS A 83 1.34 -0.58 -8.73
CA CYS A 83 0.17 0.26 -9.01
C CYS A 83 -1.11 -0.58 -9.05
N ALA A 84 -1.07 -1.78 -9.63
CA ALA A 84 -2.17 -2.74 -9.55
C ALA A 84 -2.48 -3.14 -8.09
N LYS A 85 -1.43 -3.33 -7.26
CA LYS A 85 -1.59 -3.64 -5.82
C LYS A 85 -2.17 -2.49 -4.99
N LEU A 86 -1.87 -1.25 -5.33
CA LEU A 86 -2.43 -0.07 -4.67
C LEU A 86 -3.92 0.13 -5.00
N GLY A 87 -4.36 -0.32 -6.18
CA GLY A 87 -5.70 -0.08 -6.71
C GLY A 87 -5.90 1.36 -7.17
N GLY A 88 -6.85 1.58 -8.07
CA GLY A 88 -7.18 2.91 -8.61
C GLY A 88 -6.45 3.30 -9.90
N TYR A 89 -5.69 2.38 -10.50
CA TYR A 89 -5.00 2.56 -11.77
C TYR A 89 -5.50 1.53 -12.80
N ALA A 90 -6.70 1.75 -13.35
CA ALA A 90 -7.33 0.82 -14.30
C ALA A 90 -6.45 0.55 -15.55
N SER A 91 -5.66 1.56 -15.94
CA SER A 91 -4.66 1.50 -17.00
C SER A 91 -3.59 0.42 -16.77
N CYS A 92 -3.40 -0.03 -15.52
CA CYS A 92 -2.41 -1.01 -15.09
C CYS A 92 -2.97 -2.44 -14.92
N ASP A 93 -4.28 -2.63 -14.96
CA ASP A 93 -4.92 -3.95 -14.77
C ASP A 93 -4.92 -4.79 -16.06
N ASP A 94 -4.82 -4.16 -17.23
CA ASP A 94 -4.77 -4.84 -18.52
C ASP A 94 -3.33 -5.23 -18.92
N GLU A 95 -2.91 -6.44 -18.55
CA GLU A 95 -1.64 -7.07 -18.97
C GLU A 95 -1.45 -7.18 -20.50
N LYS A 96 -2.48 -6.87 -21.29
CA LYS A 96 -2.48 -7.03 -22.75
C LYS A 96 -2.22 -5.70 -23.46
N LYS A 97 -1.02 -5.62 -24.07
CA LYS A 97 -0.66 -4.79 -25.23
C LYS A 97 -0.44 -3.30 -24.99
N GLY A 98 0.81 -2.86 -24.83
CA GLY A 98 1.20 -1.48 -25.19
C GLY A 98 0.62 -0.31 -24.38
N VAL A 99 -0.34 -0.55 -23.47
CA VAL A 99 -0.96 0.43 -22.53
C VAL A 99 -0.05 0.72 -21.32
N VAL A 100 1.18 0.17 -21.34
CA VAL A 100 2.10 0.30 -20.21
C VAL A 100 2.58 1.75 -20.02
N SER A 101 2.62 2.57 -21.08
CA SER A 101 2.93 4.00 -20.93
C SER A 101 1.83 4.74 -20.17
N GLY A 102 0.56 4.51 -20.49
CA GLY A 102 -0.57 5.13 -19.80
C GLY A 102 -0.63 4.74 -18.32
N CYS A 103 -0.37 3.47 -17.99
CA CYS A 103 -0.25 3.01 -16.61
C CYS A 103 0.88 3.72 -15.84
N VAL A 104 2.07 3.81 -16.44
CA VAL A 104 3.23 4.44 -15.79
C VAL A 104 3.00 5.93 -15.63
N HIS A 105 2.43 6.59 -16.63
CA HIS A 105 2.10 8.01 -16.55
C HIS A 105 1.04 8.28 -15.47
N ASP A 106 -0.04 7.50 -15.41
CA ASP A 106 -1.05 7.65 -14.36
C ASP A 106 -0.48 7.37 -12.96
N CYS A 107 0.38 6.35 -12.83
CA CYS A 107 0.87 5.93 -11.53
C CYS A 107 2.07 6.73 -11.02
N CYS A 108 2.99 7.09 -11.91
CA CYS A 108 4.21 7.83 -11.59
C CYS A 108 4.14 9.31 -12.00
N GLY A 109 3.04 9.79 -12.59
CA GLY A 109 2.87 11.15 -13.12
C GLY A 109 3.25 12.26 -12.15
N PHE A 110 3.05 12.04 -10.85
CA PHE A 110 3.47 12.96 -9.78
C PHE A 110 4.99 13.21 -9.69
N LEU A 111 5.81 12.38 -10.34
CA LEU A 111 7.28 12.50 -10.45
C LEU A 111 7.76 12.75 -11.87
N CYS A 112 6.92 12.57 -12.88
CA CYS A 112 7.29 12.79 -14.28
C CYS A 112 7.39 14.31 -14.53
N MET A 113 8.46 14.76 -15.17
CA MET A 113 8.59 16.18 -15.55
C MET A 113 7.80 16.41 -16.84
N GLY A 114 6.52 16.71 -16.72
CA GLY A 114 5.67 17.07 -17.85
C GLY A 114 4.38 17.68 -17.33
N GLU A 115 4.28 19.01 -17.42
CA GLU A 115 3.01 19.75 -17.38
C GLU A 115 2.16 19.43 -18.61
#